data_AF-A0A662VS01-F1
#
_entry.id   AF-A0A662VS01-F1
#
_cell.length_a   1.000
_cell.length_b   1.000
_cell.length_c   1.000
_cell.angle_alpha   90.00
_cell.angle_beta   90.00
_cell.angle_gamma   90.00
#
_symmetry.space_group_name_H-M   'P 1'
#
loop_
_entity.id
_entity.type
_entity.pdbx_description
1 polymer ?
#
loop_
_entity_poly.entity_id
_entity_poly.type
_entity_poly.pdbx_seq_one_letter_code
_entity_poly.pdbx_strand_id
1 'polypeptide(L)'
;MNKGLVFHFLGRMLVYFSFLYSLPILTAYYYHESMKPFLFSVAATIMVGLILYSFQPKSDVFRYKEGFAIVGLGWLFISVMGAIPYVMVGTSIVDALFESMSGFTTTGATIFDRVEDLPKSILLWRSMTEWVGGMGIIVLFVAVFPSIARRGYALLQAEVPGITVSKLTPRLKDSAMRLWAIYLLFTLLEIALLYFAGMGIYDAVNHTFTTLSTGGFSTHTQSVAYFNSPLVELIISVFMFLAGANFALHYYLLKG
;
A
#
# COMPACT_ATOMS: atom_id res chain seq x y z
N MET A 1 24.96 13.50 0.83
CA MET A 1 23.58 13.09 1.20
C MET A 1 23.56 12.93 2.71
N ASN A 2 22.56 13.47 3.40
CA ASN A 2 22.42 13.28 4.84
C ASN A 2 21.91 11.86 5.13
N LYS A 3 22.84 10.90 5.22
CA LYS A 3 22.52 9.48 5.43
C LYS A 3 21.79 9.26 6.77
N GLY A 4 22.14 10.02 7.80
CA GLY A 4 21.47 9.95 9.11
C GLY A 4 19.98 10.27 8.98
N LEU A 5 19.63 11.38 8.31
CA LEU A 5 18.23 11.74 8.07
C LEU A 5 17.45 10.66 7.30
N VAL A 6 18.07 10.05 6.28
CA VAL A 6 17.45 8.97 5.50
C VAL A 6 17.17 7.74 6.37
N PHE A 7 18.18 7.23 7.07
CA PHE A 7 18.01 6.04 7.91
C PHE A 7 17.09 6.29 9.11
N HIS A 8 17.18 7.47 9.74
CA HIS A 8 16.27 7.86 10.81
C HIS A 8 14.81 7.80 10.37
N PHE A 9 14.51 8.35 9.19
CA PHE A 9 13.17 8.34 8.63
C PHE A 9 12.70 6.93 8.27
N LEU A 10 13.55 6.13 7.62
CA LEU A 10 13.26 4.73 7.28
C LEU A 10 13.02 3.89 8.54
N GLY A 11 13.79 4.10 9.59
CA GLY A 11 13.63 3.41 10.87
C GLY A 11 12.28 3.69 11.50
N ARG A 12 11.88 4.97 11.56
CA ARG A 12 10.55 5.35 12.04
C ARG A 12 9.42 4.76 11.17
N MET A 13 9.61 4.76 9.85
CA MET A 13 8.66 4.16 8.92
C MET A 13 8.48 2.66 9.17
N LEU A 14 9.56 1.91 9.40
CA LEU A 14 9.52 0.47 9.70
C LEU A 14 8.82 0.17 11.04
N VAL A 15 9.03 1.00 12.06
CA VAL A 15 8.30 0.86 13.33
C VAL A 15 6.79 1.03 13.09
N TYR A 16 6.36 2.03 12.32
CA TYR A 16 4.93 2.17 12.01
C TYR A 16 4.39 1.05 11.13
N PHE A 17 5.17 0.58 10.15
CA PHE A 17 4.82 -0.54 9.30
C PHE A 17 4.56 -1.82 10.12
N SER A 18 5.30 -2.06 11.20
CA SER A 18 5.12 -3.25 12.05
C SER A 18 3.71 -3.38 12.63
N PHE A 19 2.99 -2.28 12.83
CA PHE A 19 1.61 -2.32 13.32
C PHE A 19 0.64 -2.96 12.32
N LEU A 20 0.98 -2.99 11.03
CA LEU A 20 0.15 -3.64 10.01
C LEU A 20 0.06 -5.15 10.20
N TYR A 21 1.06 -5.78 10.83
CA TYR A 21 1.01 -7.21 11.17
C TYR A 21 -0.05 -7.55 12.22
N SER A 22 -0.62 -6.56 12.93
CA SER A 22 -1.66 -6.79 13.92
C SER A 22 -2.91 -7.46 13.32
N LEU A 23 -3.34 -7.08 12.11
CA LEU A 23 -4.52 -7.66 11.46
C LEU A 23 -4.30 -9.14 11.06
N PRO A 24 -3.19 -9.53 10.42
CA PRO A 24 -2.86 -10.94 10.22
C PRO A 24 -2.69 -11.72 11.52
N ILE A 25 -2.16 -11.12 12.60
CA ILE A 25 -2.06 -11.77 13.92
C ILE A 25 -3.45 -12.10 14.47
N LEU A 26 -4.38 -11.13 14.41
CA LEU A 26 -5.76 -11.33 14.84
C LEU A 26 -6.46 -12.39 13.99
N THR A 27 -6.19 -12.38 12.68
CA THR A 27 -6.73 -13.38 11.74
C THR A 27 -6.19 -14.77 12.04
N ALA A 28 -4.88 -14.91 12.30
CA ALA A 28 -4.28 -16.17 12.69
C ALA A 28 -4.89 -16.69 14.00
N TYR A 29 -5.09 -15.82 14.98
CA TYR A 29 -5.75 -16.18 16.24
C TYR A 29 -7.19 -16.66 16.02
N TYR A 30 -7.97 -15.93 15.24
CA TYR A 30 -9.38 -16.23 14.96
C TYR A 30 -9.57 -17.55 14.20
N TYR A 31 -8.71 -17.83 13.22
CA TYR A 31 -8.75 -19.07 12.43
C TYR A 31 -7.94 -20.23 13.04
N HIS A 32 -7.47 -20.09 14.27
CA HIS A 32 -6.66 -21.10 14.98
C HIS A 32 -5.35 -21.50 14.25
N GLU A 33 -4.74 -20.54 13.55
CA GLU A 33 -3.48 -20.68 12.86
C GLU A 33 -2.30 -20.24 13.74
N SER A 34 -1.08 -20.58 13.32
CA SER A 34 0.13 -20.14 14.02
C SER A 34 0.32 -18.62 13.91
N MET A 35 0.34 -17.92 15.05
CA MET A 35 0.65 -16.48 15.11
C MET A 35 2.16 -16.20 14.98
N LYS A 36 3.01 -17.24 15.03
CA LYS A 36 4.48 -17.11 15.06
C LYS A 36 5.06 -16.35 13.85
N PRO A 37 4.63 -16.59 12.60
CA PRO A 37 5.16 -15.88 11.43
C PRO A 37 5.07 -14.36 11.60
N PHE A 38 3.92 -13.86 12.06
CA PHE A 38 3.68 -12.44 12.19
C PHE A 38 4.25 -11.85 13.48
N LEU A 39 4.23 -12.56 14.61
CA LEU A 39 4.89 -12.10 15.85
C LEU A 39 6.40 -11.94 15.66
N PHE A 40 7.04 -12.90 14.97
CA PHE A 40 8.45 -12.79 14.61
C PHE A 40 8.69 -11.62 13.65
N SER A 41 7.81 -11.44 12.66
CA SER A 41 7.89 -10.31 11.71
C SER A 41 7.79 -8.95 12.42
N VAL A 42 6.90 -8.81 13.41
CA VAL A 42 6.81 -7.60 14.25
C VAL A 42 8.14 -7.35 14.96
N ALA A 43 8.66 -8.35 15.68
CA ALA A 43 9.90 -8.21 16.44
C ALA A 43 11.10 -7.85 15.55
N ALA A 44 11.27 -8.57 14.42
CA ALA A 44 12.34 -8.33 13.47
C ALA A 44 12.24 -6.93 12.84
N THR A 45 11.04 -6.52 12.42
CA THR A 45 10.82 -5.22 11.79
C THR A 45 11.04 -4.07 12.78
N ILE A 46 10.55 -4.18 14.02
CA ILE A 46 10.80 -3.17 15.07
C ILE A 46 12.29 -3.09 15.37
N MET A 47 12.99 -4.23 15.51
CA MET A 47 14.42 -4.25 15.77
C MET A 47 15.21 -3.53 14.68
N VAL A 48 14.99 -3.87 13.41
CA VAL A 48 15.63 -3.19 12.27
C VAL A 48 15.24 -1.70 12.24
N GLY A 49 13.97 -1.40 12.48
CA GLY A 49 13.46 -0.03 12.55
C GLY A 49 14.16 0.81 13.62
N LEU A 50 14.33 0.29 14.83
CA LEU A 50 15.02 0.97 15.93
C LEU A 50 16.51 1.16 15.66
N ILE A 51 17.18 0.16 15.06
CA ILE A 51 18.58 0.28 14.62
C ILE A 51 18.71 1.43 13.63
N LEU A 52 17.87 1.49 12.60
CA LEU A 52 17.88 2.57 11.61
C LEU A 52 17.49 3.93 12.21
N TYR A 53 16.55 3.95 13.17
CA TYR A 53 16.13 5.16 13.88
C TYR A 53 17.27 5.78 14.71
N SER A 54 18.20 4.96 15.20
CA SER A 54 19.34 5.43 16.02
C SER A 54 20.29 6.37 15.27
N PHE A 55 20.29 6.37 13.93
CA PHE A 55 21.14 7.22 13.11
C PHE A 55 20.66 8.67 13.09
N GLN A 56 21.14 9.51 14.02
CA GLN A 56 20.66 10.89 14.15
C GLN A 56 21.00 11.76 12.92
N PRO A 57 20.06 12.63 12.47
CA PRO A 57 20.31 13.56 11.38
C PRO A 57 21.34 14.63 11.78
N LYS A 58 22.28 14.94 10.89
CA LYS A 58 23.22 16.07 11.09
C LYS A 58 22.59 17.45 10.85
N SER A 59 21.41 17.48 10.24
CA SER A 59 20.67 18.67 9.82
C SER A 59 19.28 18.23 9.37
N ASP A 60 18.24 18.99 9.70
CA ASP A 60 16.85 18.70 9.30
C ASP A 60 16.51 19.20 7.89
N VAL A 61 17.49 19.72 7.15
CA VAL A 61 17.27 20.21 5.79
C VAL A 61 17.03 19.03 4.84
N PHE A 62 15.77 18.84 4.47
CA PHE A 62 15.35 17.84 3.49
C PHE A 62 15.64 18.33 2.07
N ARG A 63 16.50 17.62 1.32
CA ARG A 63 16.75 17.91 -0.10
C ARG A 63 16.24 16.74 -0.96
N TYR A 64 16.14 16.98 -2.27
CA TYR A 64 15.59 16.01 -3.21
C TYR A 64 16.29 14.64 -3.16
N LYS A 65 17.63 14.62 -3.04
CA LYS A 65 18.42 13.38 -2.96
C LYS A 65 18.07 12.52 -1.75
N GLU A 66 17.76 13.13 -0.60
CA GLU A 66 17.28 12.41 0.57
C GLU A 66 15.86 11.85 0.32
N GLY A 67 14.97 12.62 -0.33
CA GLY A 67 13.65 12.15 -0.73
C GLY A 67 13.68 10.95 -1.67
N PHE A 68 14.48 10.98 -2.73
CA PHE A 68 14.66 9.85 -3.65
C PHE A 68 15.19 8.61 -2.93
N ALA A 69 16.18 8.79 -2.04
CA ALA A 69 16.73 7.68 -1.26
C ALA A 69 15.67 7.07 -0.31
N ILE A 70 14.87 7.91 0.37
CA ILE A 70 13.81 7.45 1.28
C ILE A 70 12.75 6.66 0.52
N VAL A 71 12.31 7.12 -0.66
CA VAL A 71 11.31 6.41 -1.45
C VAL A 71 11.87 5.08 -1.94
N GLY A 72 13.02 5.08 -2.63
CA GLY A 72 13.58 3.86 -3.21
C GLY A 72 13.97 2.82 -2.16
N LEU A 73 14.66 3.23 -1.09
CA LEU A 73 15.00 2.33 0.00
C LEU A 73 13.76 1.95 0.81
N GLY A 74 12.78 2.84 0.96
CA GLY A 74 11.56 2.57 1.71
C GLY A 74 10.79 1.38 1.14
N TRP A 75 10.52 1.39 -0.16
CA TRP A 75 9.88 0.26 -0.86
C TRP A 75 10.68 -1.03 -0.73
N LEU A 76 12.01 -0.95 -0.81
CA LEU A 76 12.88 -2.10 -0.63
C LEU A 76 12.79 -2.67 0.79
N PHE A 77 12.92 -1.82 1.82
CA PHE A 77 12.88 -2.24 3.22
C PHE A 77 11.54 -2.84 3.61
N ILE A 78 10.41 -2.23 3.21
CA ILE A 78 9.08 -2.80 3.50
C ILE A 78 8.87 -4.13 2.78
N SER A 79 9.37 -4.28 1.54
CA SER A 79 9.25 -5.53 0.80
C SER A 79 10.09 -6.64 1.45
N VAL A 80 11.30 -6.34 1.90
CA VAL A 80 12.14 -7.32 2.63
C VAL A 80 11.51 -7.69 3.96
N MET A 81 11.03 -6.72 4.75
CA MET A 81 10.37 -7.02 6.03
C MET A 81 9.06 -7.79 5.81
N GLY A 82 8.26 -7.42 4.82
CA GLY A 82 6.99 -8.08 4.50
C GLY A 82 7.13 -9.47 3.88
N ALA A 83 8.35 -9.87 3.50
CA ALA A 83 8.64 -11.24 3.06
C ALA A 83 8.77 -12.23 4.22
N ILE A 84 9.04 -11.74 5.44
CA ILE A 84 9.30 -12.58 6.61
C ILE A 84 8.16 -13.58 6.91
N PRO A 85 6.86 -13.19 6.87
CA PRO A 85 5.77 -14.15 7.09
C PRO A 85 5.78 -15.32 6.10
N TYR A 86 6.10 -15.07 4.82
CA TYR A 86 6.16 -16.13 3.79
C TYR A 86 7.32 -17.10 4.04
N VAL A 87 8.51 -16.58 4.38
CA VAL A 87 9.66 -17.43 4.75
C VAL A 87 9.33 -18.31 5.96
N MET A 88 8.65 -17.74 6.95
CA MET A 88 8.24 -18.43 8.17
C MET A 88 7.21 -19.55 7.94
N VAL A 89 6.48 -19.53 6.82
CA VAL A 89 5.56 -20.62 6.42
C VAL A 89 6.18 -21.57 5.39
N GLY A 90 7.48 -21.47 5.14
CA GLY A 90 8.24 -22.44 4.34
C GLY A 90 8.52 -22.02 2.89
N THR A 91 8.13 -20.81 2.49
CA THR A 91 8.47 -20.27 1.16
C THR A 91 9.98 -19.95 1.08
N SER A 92 10.61 -20.21 -0.06
CA SER A 92 12.02 -19.86 -0.26
C SER A 92 12.23 -18.34 -0.12
N ILE A 93 13.42 -17.90 0.26
CA ILE A 93 13.69 -16.46 0.48
C ILE A 93 13.45 -15.65 -0.79
N VAL A 94 13.82 -16.18 -1.96
CA VAL A 94 13.67 -15.49 -3.24
C VAL A 94 12.19 -15.38 -3.60
N ASP A 95 11.43 -16.47 -3.47
CA ASP A 95 10.01 -16.50 -3.79
C ASP A 95 9.20 -15.64 -2.81
N ALA A 96 9.55 -15.67 -1.52
CA ALA A 96 8.96 -14.83 -0.50
C ALA A 96 9.20 -13.34 -0.76
N LEU A 97 10.40 -12.98 -1.20
CA LEU A 97 10.74 -11.62 -1.58
C LEU A 97 9.97 -11.19 -2.84
N PHE A 98 9.86 -12.08 -3.83
CA PHE A 98 9.08 -11.84 -5.04
C PHE A 98 7.61 -11.58 -4.70
N GLU A 99 6.98 -12.46 -3.91
CA GLU A 99 5.58 -12.34 -3.52
C GLU A 99 5.34 -11.03 -2.74
N SER A 100 6.23 -10.70 -1.80
CA SER A 100 6.15 -9.47 -1.02
C SER A 100 6.30 -8.21 -1.88
N MET A 101 7.30 -8.19 -2.78
CA MET A 101 7.48 -7.09 -3.73
C MET A 101 6.25 -6.93 -4.61
N SER A 102 5.77 -8.02 -5.20
CA SER A 102 4.59 -8.04 -6.06
C SER A 102 3.36 -7.44 -5.37
N GLY A 103 3.13 -7.80 -4.11
CA GLY A 103 2.06 -7.22 -3.31
C GLY A 103 2.23 -5.72 -3.08
N PHE A 104 3.36 -5.27 -2.52
CA PHE A 104 3.55 -3.84 -2.23
C PHE A 104 3.57 -2.95 -3.48
N THR A 105 4.04 -3.47 -4.60
CA THR A 105 4.03 -2.72 -5.87
C THR A 105 2.71 -2.84 -6.62
N THR A 106 1.72 -3.54 -6.05
CA THR A 106 0.41 -3.80 -6.65
C THR A 106 0.53 -4.41 -8.05
N THR A 107 1.45 -5.37 -8.19
CA THR A 107 1.69 -6.09 -9.46
C THR A 107 0.75 -7.28 -9.61
N GLY A 108 0.35 -7.92 -8.51
CA GLY A 108 -0.56 -9.06 -8.52
C GLY A 108 0.01 -10.37 -9.09
N ALA A 109 1.30 -10.44 -9.40
CA ALA A 109 1.97 -11.67 -9.83
C ALA A 109 2.28 -12.57 -8.63
N THR A 110 2.00 -13.86 -8.72
CA THR A 110 2.23 -14.80 -7.61
C THR A 110 3.12 -15.99 -8.00
N ILE A 111 3.88 -16.48 -7.03
CA ILE A 111 4.66 -17.73 -7.13
C ILE A 111 3.87 -18.96 -6.70
N PHE A 112 2.70 -18.77 -6.06
CA PHE A 112 1.91 -19.86 -5.52
C PHE A 112 0.97 -20.43 -6.58
N ASP A 113 1.15 -21.70 -6.93
CA ASP A 113 0.26 -22.41 -7.86
C ASP A 113 -1.16 -22.57 -7.30
N ARG A 114 -1.26 -22.81 -5.98
CA ARG A 114 -2.53 -22.95 -5.24
C ARG A 114 -2.50 -22.08 -3.99
N VAL A 115 -3.17 -20.94 -4.08
CA VAL A 115 -3.19 -19.97 -2.98
C VAL A 115 -4.06 -20.43 -1.81
N GLU A 116 -5.05 -21.28 -2.07
CA GLU A 116 -5.98 -21.82 -1.08
C GLU A 116 -5.30 -22.69 -0.01
N ASP A 117 -4.12 -23.22 -0.34
CA ASP A 117 -3.31 -24.05 0.55
C ASP A 117 -2.57 -23.19 1.60
N LEU A 118 -2.54 -21.87 1.42
CA LEU A 118 -1.95 -20.93 2.38
C LEU A 118 -2.89 -20.69 3.58
N PRO A 119 -2.33 -20.46 4.78
CA PRO A 119 -3.10 -19.98 5.92
C PRO A 119 -3.87 -18.70 5.59
N LYS A 120 -5.09 -18.55 6.12
CA LYS A 120 -5.94 -17.35 6.00
C LYS A 120 -5.20 -16.09 6.46
N SER A 121 -4.40 -16.16 7.51
CA SER A 121 -3.57 -15.02 7.94
C SER A 121 -2.54 -14.59 6.88
N ILE A 122 -1.97 -15.53 6.13
CA ILE A 122 -1.05 -15.27 5.01
C ILE A 122 -1.80 -14.73 3.79
N LEU A 123 -2.97 -15.30 3.46
CA LEU A 123 -3.83 -14.79 2.39
C LEU A 123 -4.26 -13.34 2.66
N LEU A 124 -4.65 -13.02 3.90
CA LEU A 124 -4.96 -11.65 4.28
C LEU A 124 -3.74 -10.75 4.15
N TRP A 125 -2.56 -11.21 4.57
CA TRP A 125 -1.32 -10.44 4.43
C TRP A 125 -1.03 -10.10 2.96
N ARG A 126 -1.21 -11.07 2.04
CA ARG A 126 -1.07 -10.84 0.59
C ARG A 126 -1.97 -9.70 0.10
N SER A 127 -3.25 -9.76 0.40
CA SER A 127 -4.19 -8.70 -0.01
C SER A 127 -3.90 -7.37 0.66
N MET A 128 -3.48 -7.38 1.94
CA MET A 128 -3.13 -6.18 2.68
C MET A 128 -1.89 -5.47 2.15
N THR A 129 -0.87 -6.20 1.66
CA THR A 129 0.31 -5.54 1.08
C THR A 129 -0.06 -4.78 -0.18
N GLU A 130 -0.97 -5.30 -1.02
CA GLU A 130 -1.53 -4.55 -2.16
C GLU A 130 -2.31 -3.31 -1.69
N TRP A 131 -3.22 -3.46 -0.72
CA TRP A 131 -4.01 -2.34 -0.22
C TRP A 131 -3.15 -1.19 0.33
N VAL A 132 -2.10 -1.52 1.07
CA VAL A 132 -1.12 -0.55 1.60
C VAL A 132 -0.26 0.02 0.48
N GLY A 133 0.17 -0.80 -0.47
CA GLY A 133 0.92 -0.39 -1.66
C GLY A 133 0.17 0.62 -2.51
N GLY A 134 -1.11 0.35 -2.81
CA GLY A 134 -2.01 1.21 -3.56
C GLY A 134 -2.18 2.58 -2.90
N MET A 135 -2.39 2.61 -1.58
CA MET A 135 -2.42 3.89 -0.86
C MET A 135 -1.05 4.60 -0.92
N GLY A 136 0.05 3.85 -0.79
CA GLY A 136 1.41 4.37 -0.89
C GLY A 136 1.69 5.08 -2.21
N ILE A 137 1.30 4.50 -3.35
CA ILE A 137 1.49 5.11 -4.67
C ILE A 137 0.60 6.36 -4.84
N ILE A 138 -0.65 6.33 -4.35
CA ILE A 138 -1.58 7.49 -4.41
C ILE A 138 -0.98 8.69 -3.65
N VAL A 139 -0.50 8.47 -2.41
CA VAL A 139 0.11 9.54 -1.62
C VAL A 139 1.39 10.05 -2.28
N LEU A 140 2.24 9.14 -2.78
CA LEU A 140 3.49 9.51 -3.46
C LEU A 140 3.21 10.38 -4.68
N PHE A 141 2.23 10.00 -5.50
CA PHE A 141 1.88 10.75 -6.71
C PHE A 141 1.41 12.16 -6.34
N VAL A 142 0.55 12.31 -5.34
CA VAL A 142 0.06 13.63 -4.91
C VAL A 142 1.15 14.46 -4.22
N ALA A 143 2.12 13.82 -3.57
CA ALA A 143 3.28 14.51 -3.01
C ALA A 143 4.25 15.03 -4.09
N VAL A 144 4.48 14.25 -5.14
CA VAL A 144 5.50 14.51 -6.16
C VAL A 144 4.94 15.33 -7.34
N PHE A 145 3.76 15.01 -7.84
CA PHE A 145 3.19 15.59 -9.06
C PHE A 145 3.09 17.13 -9.03
N PRO A 146 2.65 17.80 -7.93
CA PRO A 146 2.64 19.25 -7.87
C PRO A 146 4.03 19.89 -7.97
N SER A 147 5.09 19.18 -7.55
CA SER A 147 6.47 19.67 -7.69
C SER A 147 6.99 19.59 -9.13
N ILE A 148 6.55 18.58 -9.89
CA ILE A 148 6.89 18.41 -11.32
C ILE A 148 6.08 19.40 -12.16
N ALA A 149 4.76 19.50 -11.94
CA ALA A 149 3.87 20.41 -12.67
C ALA A 149 4.29 21.88 -12.52
N ARG A 150 4.79 22.28 -11.33
CA ARG A 150 5.34 23.63 -11.11
C ARG A 150 6.54 23.97 -12.01
N ARG A 151 7.33 22.97 -12.44
CA ARG A 151 8.47 23.21 -13.36
C ARG A 151 8.00 23.48 -14.80
N GLY A 152 6.91 22.84 -15.24
CA GLY A 152 6.24 23.18 -16.50
C GLY A 152 5.64 24.59 -16.45
N TYR A 153 5.12 25.01 -15.30
CA TYR A 153 4.65 26.38 -15.08
C TYR A 153 5.76 27.42 -15.10
N ALA A 154 6.99 27.08 -14.69
CA ALA A 154 8.12 28.00 -14.79
C ALA A 154 8.53 28.25 -16.25
N LEU A 155 8.37 27.26 -17.14
CA LEU A 155 8.48 27.44 -18.59
C LEU A 155 7.36 28.33 -19.13
N LEU A 156 6.12 28.12 -18.67
CA LEU A 156 4.96 28.93 -19.08
C LEU A 156 5.03 30.40 -18.60
N GLN A 157 5.57 30.64 -17.40
CA GLN A 157 5.88 31.98 -16.88
C GLN A 157 6.94 32.70 -17.71
N ALA A 158 7.89 31.97 -18.31
CA ALA A 158 8.89 32.55 -19.18
C ALA A 158 8.26 33.03 -20.50
N GLU A 159 7.16 32.42 -20.94
CA GLU A 159 6.39 32.84 -22.12
C GLU A 159 5.29 33.88 -21.79
N VAL A 160 4.72 33.86 -20.59
CA VAL A 160 3.66 34.79 -20.15
C VAL A 160 4.00 35.43 -18.79
N PRO A 161 4.46 36.69 -18.77
CA PRO A 161 4.73 37.40 -17.52
C PRO A 161 3.41 37.68 -16.76
N GLY A 162 3.35 37.34 -15.46
CA GLY A 162 2.26 37.76 -14.56
C GLY A 162 1.52 36.66 -13.80
N ILE A 163 1.77 35.38 -14.06
CA ILE A 163 1.06 34.28 -13.39
C ILE A 163 1.75 33.94 -12.05
N THR A 164 1.32 34.49 -10.91
CA THR A 164 1.87 34.10 -9.59
C THR A 164 1.21 32.84 -9.03
N VAL A 165 1.98 31.78 -8.81
CA VAL A 165 1.51 30.56 -8.11
C VAL A 165 1.61 30.76 -6.60
N SER A 166 0.47 30.86 -5.91
CA SER A 166 0.41 30.94 -4.45
C SER A 166 1.09 29.72 -3.79
N LYS A 167 1.83 29.94 -2.69
CA LYS A 167 2.54 28.90 -1.92
C LYS A 167 1.57 27.79 -1.44
N LEU A 168 1.64 26.64 -2.09
CA LEU A 168 0.85 25.41 -1.83
C LEU A 168 1.40 24.54 -0.68
N THR A 169 2.20 25.09 0.24
CA THR A 169 2.93 24.31 1.26
C THR A 169 2.09 23.66 2.39
N PRO A 170 0.93 24.18 2.83
CA PRO A 170 0.13 23.52 3.89
C PRO A 170 -0.70 22.34 3.38
N ARG A 171 -0.88 22.20 2.06
CA ARG A 171 -1.93 21.34 1.49
C ARG A 171 -1.57 19.86 1.40
N LEU A 172 -0.31 19.45 1.57
CA LEU A 172 0.10 18.08 1.24
C LEU A 172 -0.46 17.04 2.23
N LYS A 173 -0.37 17.33 3.53
CA LYS A 173 -0.94 16.48 4.58
C LYS A 173 -2.46 16.42 4.45
N ASP A 174 -3.10 17.58 4.27
CA ASP A 174 -4.56 17.66 4.13
C ASP A 174 -5.06 16.95 2.87
N SER A 175 -4.34 17.07 1.75
CA SER A 175 -4.64 16.31 0.54
C SER A 175 -4.48 14.82 0.76
N ALA A 176 -3.39 14.37 1.37
CA ALA A 176 -3.16 12.94 1.66
C ALA A 176 -4.27 12.37 2.57
N MET A 177 -4.68 13.10 3.61
CA MET A 177 -5.78 12.70 4.49
C MET A 177 -7.12 12.60 3.77
N ARG A 178 -7.43 13.52 2.85
CA ARG A 178 -8.66 13.47 2.04
C ARG A 178 -8.67 12.27 1.11
N LEU A 179 -7.55 11.99 0.44
CA LEU A 179 -7.43 10.83 -0.43
C LEU A 179 -7.56 9.53 0.36
N TRP A 180 -6.99 9.48 1.56
CA TRP A 180 -7.11 8.33 2.45
C TRP A 180 -8.56 8.09 2.86
N ALA A 181 -9.32 9.16 3.14
CA ALA A 181 -10.74 9.06 3.44
C ALA A 181 -11.56 8.52 2.24
N ILE A 182 -11.26 8.93 1.01
CA ILE A 182 -11.92 8.42 -0.21
C ILE A 182 -11.57 6.94 -0.41
N TYR A 183 -10.30 6.58 -0.27
CA TYR A 183 -9.83 5.21 -0.40
C TYR A 183 -10.54 4.29 0.61
N LEU A 184 -10.65 4.71 1.88
CA LEU A 184 -11.42 3.98 2.88
C LEU A 184 -12.92 3.92 2.60
N LEU A 185 -13.52 5.01 2.13
CA LEU A 185 -14.94 5.04 1.79
C LEU A 185 -15.25 3.99 0.72
N PHE A 186 -14.44 3.96 -0.34
CA PHE A 186 -14.59 2.95 -1.39
C PHE A 186 -14.30 1.55 -0.87
N THR A 187 -13.31 1.39 0.03
CA THR A 187 -13.00 0.08 0.64
C THR A 187 -14.23 -0.44 1.39
N LEU A 188 -14.85 0.38 2.24
CA LEU A 188 -16.03 -0.06 3.00
C LEU A 188 -17.24 -0.30 2.11
N LEU A 189 -17.42 0.52 1.06
CA LEU A 189 -18.52 0.39 0.11
C LEU A 189 -18.42 -0.91 -0.70
N GLU A 190 -17.24 -1.21 -1.24
CA GLU A 190 -17.02 -2.43 -2.03
C GLU A 190 -17.14 -3.69 -1.16
N ILE A 191 -16.58 -3.69 0.07
CA ILE A 191 -16.76 -4.80 1.02
C ILE A 191 -18.25 -5.09 1.25
N ALA A 192 -19.04 -4.03 1.50
CA ALA A 192 -20.47 -4.18 1.74
C ALA A 192 -21.20 -4.74 0.52
N LEU A 193 -20.92 -4.21 -0.67
CA LEU A 193 -21.55 -4.64 -1.92
C LEU A 193 -21.19 -6.09 -2.26
N LEU A 194 -19.93 -6.50 -2.13
CA LEU A 194 -19.50 -7.87 -2.37
C LEU A 194 -20.11 -8.84 -1.35
N TYR A 195 -20.17 -8.45 -0.07
CA TYR A 195 -20.81 -9.26 0.95
C TYR A 195 -22.30 -9.49 0.66
N PHE A 196 -23.04 -8.43 0.31
CA PHE A 196 -24.46 -8.55 -0.05
C PHE A 196 -24.70 -9.23 -1.40
N ALA A 197 -23.71 -9.26 -2.29
CA ALA A 197 -23.74 -10.03 -3.53
C ALA A 197 -23.52 -11.55 -3.30
N GLY A 198 -23.32 -11.98 -2.05
CA GLY A 198 -23.19 -13.38 -1.66
C GLY A 198 -21.75 -13.85 -1.42
N MET A 199 -20.75 -12.95 -1.50
CA MET A 199 -19.37 -13.28 -1.17
C MET A 199 -19.21 -13.39 0.36
N GLY A 200 -18.45 -14.38 0.84
CA GLY A 200 -18.11 -14.47 2.26
C GLY A 200 -17.33 -13.24 2.72
N ILE A 201 -17.56 -12.75 3.94
CA ILE A 201 -16.95 -11.50 4.43
C ILE A 201 -15.42 -11.49 4.33
N TYR A 202 -14.78 -12.64 4.57
CA TYR A 202 -13.34 -12.77 4.45
C TYR A 202 -12.86 -12.54 3.01
N ASP A 203 -13.52 -13.15 2.03
CA ASP A 203 -13.19 -12.97 0.63
C ASP A 203 -13.54 -11.54 0.16
N ALA A 204 -14.67 -10.98 0.61
CA ALA A 204 -15.08 -9.61 0.28
C ALA A 204 -14.03 -8.58 0.71
N VAL A 205 -13.47 -8.73 1.92
CA VAL A 205 -12.37 -7.88 2.41
C VAL A 205 -11.13 -8.03 1.54
N ASN A 206 -10.70 -9.27 1.27
CA ASN A 206 -9.50 -9.52 0.49
C ASN A 206 -9.62 -9.02 -0.96
N HIS A 207 -10.72 -9.32 -1.65
CA HIS A 207 -10.94 -8.87 -3.02
C HIS A 207 -11.11 -7.35 -3.13
N THR A 208 -11.70 -6.70 -2.13
CA THR A 208 -11.75 -5.23 -2.11
C THR A 208 -10.36 -4.62 -1.96
N PHE A 209 -9.53 -5.19 -1.07
CA PHE A 209 -8.17 -4.73 -0.85
C PHE A 209 -7.34 -4.73 -2.13
N THR A 210 -7.48 -5.77 -2.94
CA THR A 210 -6.72 -5.97 -4.18
C THR A 210 -7.33 -5.23 -5.37
N THR A 211 -8.66 -5.04 -5.39
CA THR A 211 -9.36 -4.26 -6.43
C THR A 211 -9.05 -2.78 -6.34
N LEU A 212 -9.14 -2.18 -5.14
CA LEU A 212 -8.89 -0.74 -4.98
C LEU A 212 -7.42 -0.34 -5.14
N SER A 213 -6.51 -1.26 -4.87
CA SER A 213 -5.09 -1.06 -5.14
C SER A 213 -4.71 -1.37 -6.58
N THR A 214 -5.65 -1.83 -7.40
CA THR A 214 -5.43 -2.27 -8.80
C THR A 214 -4.33 -3.34 -8.93
N GLY A 215 -4.20 -4.22 -7.93
CA GLY A 215 -3.14 -5.23 -7.90
C GLY A 215 -3.57 -6.55 -8.53
N GLY A 216 -4.53 -7.22 -7.90
CA GLY A 216 -5.19 -8.41 -8.47
C GLY A 216 -4.89 -9.71 -7.75
N PHE A 217 -4.28 -9.67 -6.55
CA PHE A 217 -4.29 -10.84 -5.68
C PHE A 217 -5.71 -11.30 -5.32
N SER A 218 -5.79 -12.57 -4.93
CA SER A 218 -7.04 -13.27 -4.66
C SER A 218 -6.83 -14.34 -3.59
N THR A 219 -7.90 -14.65 -2.87
CA THR A 219 -7.95 -15.79 -1.93
C THR A 219 -8.16 -17.12 -2.64
N HIS A 220 -8.47 -17.08 -3.93
CA HIS A 220 -8.69 -18.23 -4.81
C HIS A 220 -7.81 -18.14 -6.05
N THR A 221 -7.26 -19.27 -6.49
CA THR A 221 -6.33 -19.37 -7.63
C THR A 221 -6.99 -18.94 -8.93
N GLN A 222 -8.30 -19.21 -9.09
CA GLN A 222 -9.09 -18.76 -10.23
C GLN A 222 -9.48 -17.28 -10.17
N SER A 223 -8.97 -16.52 -9.20
CA SER A 223 -9.32 -15.11 -8.99
C SER A 223 -10.85 -14.94 -8.87
N VAL A 224 -11.39 -13.86 -9.46
CA VAL A 224 -12.83 -13.57 -9.43
C VAL A 224 -13.68 -14.67 -10.08
N ALA A 225 -13.13 -15.43 -11.03
CA ALA A 225 -13.85 -16.49 -11.72
C ALA A 225 -14.30 -17.63 -10.79
N TYR A 226 -13.66 -17.78 -9.63
CA TYR A 226 -14.06 -18.75 -8.60
C TYR A 226 -15.53 -18.58 -8.16
N PHE A 227 -16.01 -17.33 -8.07
CA PHE A 227 -17.34 -17.03 -7.53
C PHE A 227 -18.48 -17.28 -8.53
N ASN A 228 -18.15 -17.40 -9.83
CA ASN A 228 -19.11 -17.67 -10.92
C ASN A 228 -20.41 -16.85 -10.83
N SER A 229 -20.26 -15.55 -10.55
CA SER A 229 -21.36 -14.63 -10.26
C SER A 229 -21.20 -13.35 -11.07
N PRO A 230 -22.05 -13.13 -12.10
CA PRO A 230 -22.00 -11.91 -12.90
C PRO A 230 -22.17 -10.62 -12.08
N LEU A 231 -22.86 -10.69 -10.94
CA LEU A 231 -23.00 -9.55 -10.04
C LEU A 231 -21.68 -9.19 -9.34
N VAL A 232 -20.94 -10.20 -8.86
CA VAL A 232 -19.61 -9.99 -8.26
C VAL A 232 -18.64 -9.42 -9.29
N GLU A 233 -18.63 -9.99 -10.50
CA GLU A 233 -17.81 -9.49 -11.61
C GLU A 233 -18.13 -8.04 -11.97
N LEU A 234 -19.41 -7.68 -12.00
CA LEU A 234 -19.86 -6.31 -12.29
C LEU A 234 -19.41 -5.33 -11.19
N ILE A 235 -19.58 -5.69 -9.92
CA ILE A 235 -19.14 -4.85 -8.80
C ILE A 235 -17.64 -4.60 -8.89
N ILE A 236 -16.83 -5.66 -8.99
CA ILE A 236 -15.37 -5.54 -9.09
C ILE A 236 -14.99 -4.71 -10.32
N SER A 237 -15.61 -4.93 -11.47
CA SER A 237 -15.32 -4.16 -12.70
C SER A 237 -15.59 -2.66 -12.53
N VAL A 238 -16.67 -2.28 -11.87
CA VAL A 238 -16.98 -0.87 -11.57
C VAL A 238 -15.93 -0.28 -10.64
N PHE A 239 -15.55 -0.99 -9.58
CA PHE A 239 -14.53 -0.52 -8.64
C PHE A 239 -13.12 -0.49 -9.24
N MET A 240 -12.78 -1.40 -10.16
CA MET A 240 -11.56 -1.32 -10.96
C MET A 240 -11.51 -0.02 -11.78
N PHE A 241 -12.63 0.36 -12.40
CA PHE A 241 -12.70 1.62 -13.15
C PHE A 241 -12.54 2.84 -12.23
N LEU A 242 -13.21 2.84 -11.07
CA LEU A 242 -13.08 3.91 -10.07
C LEU A 242 -11.66 4.00 -9.50
N ALA A 243 -11.04 2.87 -9.17
CA ALA A 243 -9.69 2.80 -8.63
C ALA A 243 -8.62 3.20 -9.67
N GLY A 244 -8.80 2.81 -10.93
CA GLY A 244 -7.90 3.20 -12.03
C GLY A 244 -8.04 4.67 -12.45
N ALA A 245 -9.16 5.32 -12.12
CA ALA A 245 -9.36 6.74 -12.37
C ALA A 245 -8.58 7.61 -11.38
N ASN A 246 -8.28 8.85 -11.78
CA ASN A 246 -7.52 9.76 -10.94
C ASN A 246 -8.27 10.09 -9.64
N PHE A 247 -7.73 9.70 -8.48
CA PHE A 247 -8.32 9.94 -7.17
C PHE A 247 -8.60 11.43 -6.86
N ALA A 248 -7.88 12.36 -7.49
CA ALA A 248 -8.19 13.78 -7.38
C ALA A 248 -9.57 14.13 -7.98
N LEU A 249 -10.02 13.43 -9.03
CA LEU A 249 -11.35 13.64 -9.64
C LEU A 249 -12.46 13.24 -8.68
N HIS A 250 -12.31 12.11 -7.99
CA HIS A 250 -13.25 11.68 -6.94
C HIS A 250 -13.39 12.72 -5.83
N TYR A 251 -12.26 13.32 -5.43
CA TYR A 251 -12.28 14.40 -4.46
C TYR A 251 -13.07 15.63 -4.93
N TYR A 252 -12.90 16.04 -6.20
CA TYR A 252 -13.68 17.17 -6.75
C TYR A 252 -15.17 16.83 -6.85
N LEU A 253 -15.51 15.63 -7.31
CA LEU A 253 -16.90 15.16 -7.41
C LEU A 253 -17.62 15.20 -6.05
N LEU A 254 -16.96 14.76 -4.99
CA LEU A 254 -17.53 14.76 -3.63
C LEU A 254 -17.67 16.16 -3.00
N LYS A 255 -17.01 17.17 -3.58
CA LYS A 255 -17.02 18.54 -3.05
C LYS A 255 -18.08 19.43 -3.72
N GLY A 256 -18.57 19.05 -4.89
CA GLY A 256 -19.41 19.90 -5.74
C GLY A 256 -18.57 20.81 -6.62
#